data_AF-A0A0D5ZGM4-F1
#
_entry.id   AF-A0A0D5ZGM4-F1
#
_cell.length_a   1.000
_cell.length_b   1.000
_cell.length_c   1.000
_cell.angle_alpha   90.00
_cell.angle_beta   90.00
_cell.angle_gamma   90.00
#
_symmetry.space_group_name_H-M   'P 1'
#
loop_
_entity.id
_entity.type
_entity.pdbx_description
1 polymer ?
#
loop_
_entity_poly.entity_id
_entity_poly.type
_entity_poly.pdbx_seq_one_letter_code
_entity_poly.pdbx_strand_id
1 'polypeptide(L)'
;MGRSSTFEPARLPGGNLLSMKDDGTLSASEISEYSFCSVAWYMDSNGYPRSTISSKRMENGRKMHKKLEPRYKRVSIAARLSIAAIVLLSIILVAFAAGLI
;
A
#
# COMPACT_ATOMS: atom_id res chain seq x y z
N MET A 1 8.76 19.85 3.15
CA MET A 1 7.33 19.89 3.55
C MET A 1 6.50 19.26 2.44
N GLY A 2 5.63 18.31 2.79
CA GLY A 2 5.17 17.23 1.91
C GLY A 2 4.13 17.61 0.87
N ARG A 3 4.37 17.22 -0.39
CA ARG A 3 3.33 17.08 -1.42
C ARG A 3 2.59 15.77 -1.18
N SER A 4 1.32 15.89 -0.83
CA SER A 4 0.32 14.83 -0.88
C SER A 4 0.28 14.23 -2.28
N SER A 5 0.88 13.05 -2.47
CA SER A 5 0.81 12.30 -3.73
C SER A 5 -0.59 11.71 -3.88
N THR A 6 -1.39 12.32 -4.75
CA THR A 6 -2.62 11.76 -5.27
C THR A 6 -2.34 10.39 -5.90
N PHE A 7 -2.92 9.34 -5.33
CA PHE A 7 -2.94 8.01 -5.92
C PHE A 7 -3.89 8.02 -7.11
N GLU A 8 -3.36 8.29 -8.31
CA GLU A 8 -4.02 7.95 -9.57
C GLU A 8 -3.43 6.65 -10.12
N PRO A 9 -4.23 5.57 -10.17
CA PRO A 9 -4.02 4.62 -11.24
C PRO A 9 -5.35 4.21 -11.85
N ALA A 10 -5.69 4.81 -12.98
CA ALA A 10 -6.46 4.14 -14.01
C ALA A 10 -6.33 4.91 -15.32
N ARG A 11 -5.63 4.35 -16.31
CA ARG A 11 -5.99 4.54 -17.72
C ARG A 11 -5.63 3.31 -18.54
N LEU A 12 -6.67 2.64 -19.05
CA LEU A 12 -6.71 2.12 -20.40
C LEU A 12 -7.87 2.87 -21.07
N PRO A 13 -7.66 3.46 -22.25
CA PRO A 13 -7.73 2.68 -23.47
C PRO A 13 -6.51 2.95 -24.36
N GLY A 14 -5.74 1.89 -24.64
CA GLY A 14 -4.69 1.90 -25.66
C GLY A 14 -3.32 2.47 -25.26
N GLY A 15 -2.87 2.35 -24.01
CA GLY A 15 -1.51 2.78 -23.65
C GLY A 15 -0.99 2.18 -22.34
N ASN A 16 -0.06 1.24 -22.46
CA ASN A 16 0.97 0.79 -21.51
C ASN A 16 0.59 0.80 -20.02
N LEU A 17 -0.03 -0.29 -19.56
CA LEU A 17 -0.34 -0.55 -18.16
C LEU A 17 0.90 -1.00 -17.34
N LEU A 18 2.01 -1.29 -18.01
CA LEU A 18 3.24 -1.79 -17.42
C LEU A 18 4.37 -0.85 -17.80
N SER A 19 4.29 0.34 -17.21
CA SER A 19 5.45 1.19 -17.11
C SER A 19 6.41 0.46 -16.18
N MET A 20 7.50 -0.10 -16.73
CA MET A 20 8.81 0.15 -16.11
C MET A 20 8.71 1.60 -15.63
N LYS A 21 8.80 1.84 -14.32
CA LYS A 21 9.01 3.23 -13.91
C LYS A 21 10.18 3.73 -14.75
N ASP A 22 10.14 4.98 -15.20
CA ASP A 22 11.17 5.55 -16.09
C ASP A 22 12.62 5.43 -15.51
N ASP A 23 12.76 4.95 -14.27
CA ASP A 23 13.99 4.58 -13.57
C ASP A 23 14.48 3.12 -13.79
N GLY A 24 13.79 2.31 -14.60
CA GLY A 24 14.14 0.91 -14.86
C GLY A 24 13.86 -0.06 -13.71
N THR A 25 13.11 0.35 -12.69
CA THR A 25 12.75 -0.53 -11.56
C THR A 25 11.48 -1.33 -11.84
N LEU A 26 11.56 -2.64 -11.55
CA LEU A 26 10.41 -3.54 -11.57
C LEU A 26 9.69 -3.52 -10.22
N SER A 27 8.37 -3.52 -10.24
CA SER A 27 7.56 -3.66 -9.05
C SER A 27 7.61 -5.09 -8.50
N ALA A 28 7.38 -5.24 -7.19
CA ALA A 28 7.27 -6.57 -6.58
C ALA A 28 6.17 -7.43 -7.22
N SER A 29 5.08 -6.80 -7.67
CA SER A 29 4.00 -7.47 -8.38
C SER A 29 4.46 -8.03 -9.73
N GLU A 30 5.23 -7.26 -10.51
CA GLU A 30 5.78 -7.74 -11.79
C GLU A 30 6.76 -8.88 -11.62
N ILE A 31 7.66 -8.80 -10.64
CA ILE A 31 8.61 -9.88 -10.33
C ILE A 31 7.83 -11.16 -9.95
N SER A 32 6.78 -11.01 -9.13
CA SER A 32 5.95 -12.16 -8.72
C SER A 32 5.14 -12.75 -9.88
N GLU A 33 4.61 -11.91 -10.77
CA GLU A 33 3.84 -12.36 -11.93
C GLU A 33 4.74 -13.06 -12.95
N TYR A 34 5.94 -12.53 -13.20
CA TYR A 34 6.95 -13.17 -14.05
C TYR A 34 7.38 -14.53 -13.48
N SER A 35 7.67 -14.59 -12.17
CA SER A 35 8.08 -15.83 -11.50
C SER A 35 6.98 -16.90 -11.49
N PHE A 36 5.71 -16.48 -11.45
CA PHE A 36 4.58 -17.41 -11.50
C PHE A 36 4.27 -17.88 -12.93
N CYS A 37 4.18 -16.94 -13.88
CA CYS A 37 3.93 -17.22 -15.28
C CYS A 37 4.47 -16.11 -16.18
N SER A 38 5.66 -16.33 -16.74
CA SER A 38 6.33 -15.37 -17.62
C SER A 38 5.53 -15.03 -18.89
N VAL A 39 4.76 -15.99 -19.43
CA VAL A 39 3.91 -15.77 -20.61
C VAL A 39 2.75 -14.82 -20.29
N ALA A 40 2.08 -15.03 -19.14
CA ALA A 40 0.99 -14.15 -18.71
C ALA A 40 1.51 -12.74 -18.41
N TRP A 41 2.68 -12.65 -17.74
CA TRP A 41 3.36 -11.38 -17.52
C TRP A 41 3.68 -10.66 -18.83
N TYR A 42 4.21 -11.37 -19.84
CA TYR A 42 4.52 -10.79 -21.15
C TYR A 42 3.25 -10.28 -21.85
N MET A 43 2.15 -11.06 -21.81
CA MET A 43 0.87 -10.64 -22.38
C MET A 43 0.31 -9.41 -21.68
N ASP A 44 0.39 -9.33 -20.36
CA ASP A 44 -0.03 -8.11 -19.66
C ASP A 44 0.87 -6.94 -20.04
N SER A 45 2.20 -7.15 -20.11
CA SER A 45 3.22 -6.14 -20.42
C SER A 45 3.02 -5.48 -21.78
N ASN A 46 2.51 -6.25 -22.73
CA ASN A 46 2.20 -5.78 -24.08
C ASN A 46 0.75 -5.31 -24.23
N GLY A 47 -0.02 -5.20 -23.13
CA GLY A 47 -1.36 -4.64 -23.13
C GLY A 47 -2.42 -5.55 -23.76
N TYR A 48 -2.20 -6.87 -23.79
CA TYR A 48 -3.22 -7.80 -24.26
C TYR A 48 -4.48 -7.72 -23.38
N PRO A 49 -5.68 -7.85 -23.96
CA PRO A 49 -6.92 -7.69 -23.22
C PRO A 49 -7.10 -8.77 -22.15
N ARG A 50 -7.35 -8.36 -20.92
CA ARG A 50 -7.75 -9.25 -19.82
C ARG A 50 -9.22 -9.64 -19.93
N SER A 51 -9.57 -10.81 -19.41
CA SER A 51 -10.96 -11.26 -19.34
C SER A 51 -11.81 -10.33 -18.45
N THR A 52 -13.11 -10.20 -18.76
CA THR A 52 -14.06 -9.36 -18.02
C THR A 52 -14.14 -9.75 -16.53
N ILE A 53 -14.09 -11.06 -16.24
CA ILE A 53 -14.09 -11.61 -14.88
C ILE A 53 -12.84 -11.16 -14.12
N SER A 54 -11.66 -11.26 -14.75
CA SER A 54 -10.39 -10.87 -14.15
C SER A 54 -10.36 -9.36 -13.85
N SER A 55 -10.77 -8.54 -14.82
CA SER A 55 -10.85 -7.08 -14.66
C SER A 55 -11.79 -6.67 -13.54
N LYS A 56 -12.97 -7.29 -13.44
CA LYS A 56 -13.94 -7.03 -12.37
C LYS A 56 -13.39 -7.42 -10.99
N ARG A 57 -12.66 -8.53 -10.90
CA ARG A 57 -11.99 -8.95 -9.66
C ARG A 57 -10.91 -7.95 -9.23
N MET A 58 -10.09 -7.47 -10.17
CA MET A 58 -9.08 -6.43 -9.91
C MET A 58 -9.71 -5.13 -9.42
N GLU A 59 -10.79 -4.68 -10.07
CA GLU A 59 -11.50 -3.47 -9.67
C GLU A 59 -12.08 -3.60 -8.24
N ASN A 60 -12.69 -4.74 -7.93
CA ASN A 60 -13.20 -5.03 -6.59
C ASN A 60 -12.08 -5.06 -5.53
N GLY A 61 -10.93 -5.67 -5.86
CA GLY A 61 -9.75 -5.64 -4.99
C GLY A 61 -9.29 -4.22 -4.69
N ARG A 62 -9.23 -3.35 -5.71
CA ARG A 62 -8.88 -1.94 -5.54
C ARG A 62 -9.87 -1.19 -4.65
N LYS A 63 -11.18 -1.38 -4.87
CA LYS A 63 -12.23 -0.78 -4.03
C LYS A 63 -12.08 -1.22 -2.57
N MET A 64 -11.76 -2.48 -2.33
CA MET A 64 -11.52 -3.02 -1.00
C MET A 64 -10.29 -2.38 -0.33
N HIS A 65 -9.16 -2.29 -1.03
CA HIS A 65 -7.96 -1.61 -0.50
C HIS A 65 -8.24 -0.15 -0.15
N LYS A 66 -8.93 0.58 -1.04
CA LYS A 66 -9.32 1.98 -0.79
C LYS A 66 -10.24 2.12 0.43
N LYS A 67 -11.14 1.16 0.66
CA LYS A 67 -12.03 1.15 1.82
C LYS A 67 -11.28 0.89 3.14
N LEU A 68 -10.18 0.13 3.10
CA LEU A 68 -9.39 -0.21 4.29
C LEU A 68 -8.39 0.87 4.68
N GLU A 69 -7.90 1.67 3.73
CA GLU A 69 -6.94 2.74 3.98
C GLU A 69 -7.28 3.67 5.17
N PRO A 70 -8.50 4.23 5.29
CA PRO A 70 -8.85 5.10 6.41
C PRO A 70 -8.94 4.36 7.76
N ARG A 71 -9.20 3.05 7.75
CA ARG A 71 -9.26 2.23 8.97
C ARG A 71 -7.84 1.99 9.51
N TYR A 72 -6.90 1.65 8.64
CA TYR A 72 -5.49 1.50 9.02
C TYR A 72 -4.91 2.79 9.60
N LYS A 73 -5.20 3.95 8.98
CA LYS A 73 -4.77 5.25 9.51
C LYS A 73 -5.27 5.48 10.94
N ARG A 74 -6.55 5.26 11.21
CA ARG A 74 -7.12 5.40 12.56
C ARG A 74 -6.47 4.45 13.58
N VAL A 75 -6.33 3.17 13.23
CA VAL A 75 -5.70 2.19 14.12
C VAL A 75 -4.23 2.55 14.38
N SER A 76 -3.50 3.01 13.36
CA SER A 76 -2.10 3.42 13.52
C SER A 76 -1.94 4.62 14.45
N ILE A 77 -2.86 5.59 14.39
CA ILE A 77 -2.87 6.74 15.29
C ILE A 77 -3.20 6.31 16.71
N ALA A 78 -4.24 5.49 16.89
CA ALA A 78 -4.62 4.96 18.20
C ALA A 78 -3.47 4.17 18.85
N ALA A 79 -2.76 3.34 18.08
CA ALA A 79 -1.59 2.60 18.54
C ALA A 79 -0.42 3.51 18.94
N ARG A 80 -0.15 4.58 18.18
CA ARG A 80 0.89 5.56 18.55
C ARG A 80 0.55 6.30 19.84
N LEU A 81 -0.71 6.68 20.02
CA LEU A 81 -1.18 7.32 21.24
C LEU A 81 -1.12 6.38 22.44
N SER A 82 -1.49 5.11 22.28
CA SER A 82 -1.40 4.13 23.36
C SER A 82 0.05 3.86 23.77
N ILE A 83 0.97 3.73 22.81
CA ILE A 83 2.40 3.58 23.10
C ILE A 83 2.94 4.82 23.84
N ALA A 84 2.61 6.03 23.37
CA ALA A 84 3.04 7.26 24.03
C ALA A 84 2.52 7.37 25.47
N ALA A 85 1.26 7.01 25.71
CA ALA A 85 0.66 7.00 27.04
C ALA A 85 1.36 6.00 27.97
N ILE A 86 1.65 4.79 27.49
CA ILE A 86 2.37 3.76 28.26
C ILE A 86 3.77 4.25 28.64
N VAL A 87 4.50 4.86 27.70
CA VAL A 87 5.84 5.40 27.96
C VAL A 87 5.77 6.51 29.01
N LEU A 88 4.85 7.47 28.87
CA LEU A 88 4.69 8.54 29.87
C LEU A 88 4.33 7.99 31.25
N LEU A 89 3.42 7.02 31.32
CA LEU A 89 3.00 6.41 32.57
C LEU A 89 4.17 5.67 33.23
N SER A 90 5.00 4.97 32.45
CA SER A 90 6.21 4.32 32.95
C SER A 90 7.24 5.32 33.52
N ILE A 91 7.43 6.48 32.86
CA ILE A 91 8.33 7.53 33.35
C ILE A 91 7.83 8.10 34.67
N ILE A 92 6.52 8.41 34.78
CA ILE A 92 5.91 8.92 36.01
C ILE A 92 6.08 7.92 37.15
N LEU A 93 5.87 6.63 36.89
CA LEU A 93 5.99 5.56 37.88
C LEU A 93 7.44 5.44 38.39
N VAL A 94 8.42 5.53 37.50
CA VAL A 94 9.85 5.55 37.86
C VAL A 94 10.22 6.80 38.65
N ALA A 95 9.73 7.99 38.25
CA ALA A 95 10.00 9.24 38.95
C ALA A 95 9.45 9.22 40.39
N PHE A 96 8.24 8.70 40.58
CA PHE A 96 7.63 8.50 41.89
C PHE A 96 8.41 7.49 42.74
N ALA A 97 8.82 6.36 42.16
CA ALA A 97 9.64 5.36 42.85
C ALA A 97 11.03 5.91 43.26
N ALA A 98 11.57 6.85 42.51
CA ALA A 98 12.84 7.51 42.80
C ALA A 98 12.71 8.69 43.79
N GLY A 99 11.50 9.05 44.22
CA GLY A 99 11.26 10.19 45.12
C GLY A 99 11.61 11.56 44.50
N LEU A 100 11.64 11.64 43.16
CA LEU A 100 11.83 12.90 42.43
C LEU A 100 10.54 13.74 42.38
N ILE A 101 9.41 13.12 42.69
CA ILE A 101 8.06 13.66 42.80
C ILE A 101 7.46 13.06 44.07
#